data_AF-A0A1G6KHM4-F1
#
_entry.id   AF-A0A1G6KHM4-F1
#
_cell.length_a   1.000
_cell.length_b   1.000
_cell.length_c   1.000
_cell.angle_alpha   90.00
_cell.angle_beta   90.00
_cell.angle_gamma   90.00
#
_symmetry.space_group_name_H-M   'P 1'
#
loop_
_entity.id
_entity.type
_entity.pdbx_description
1 polymer ?
#
loop_
_entity_poly.entity_id
_entity_poly.type
_entity_poly.pdbx_seq_one_letter_code
_entity_poly.pdbx_strand_id
1 'polypeptide(L)' 'MLKALLKAILEPTEKLKEMELDGDYTSRLALTEEFKTYPWQAVWNYYCYKNDIPVSNDFLDEIWKYEEEVLSGRN' A
#
# COMPACT_ATOMS: atom_id res chain seq x y z
N MET A 1 3.58 -4.64 6.03
CA MET A 1 4.20 -3.47 6.69
C MET A 1 4.42 -2.29 5.73
N LEU A 2 5.25 -2.40 4.68
CA LEU A 2 5.58 -1.25 3.81
C LEU A 2 4.37 -0.56 3.14
N LYS A 3 3.38 -1.34 2.67
CA LYS A 3 2.13 -0.80 2.09
C LYS A 3 1.39 0.15 3.05
N ALA A 4 1.38 -0.14 4.36
CA ALA A 4 0.71 0.70 5.35
C ALA A 4 1.46 2.02 5.58
N LEU A 5 2.80 1.95 5.66
CA LEU A 5 3.64 3.15 5.76
C LEU A 5 3.50 4.05 4.53
N LEU A 6 3.48 3.47 3.33
CA LEU A 6 3.23 4.22 2.10
C LEU A 6 1.89 4.97 2.14
N LYS A 7 0.81 4.28 2.54
CA LYS A 7 -0.51 4.92 2.69
C LYS A 7 -0.46 6.07 3.69
N ALA A 8 0.21 5.91 4.83
CA ALA A 8 0.35 6.99 5.81
C ALA A 8 1.13 8.19 5.25
N ILE A 9 2.17 7.96 4.45
CA ILE A 9 2.96 9.04 3.82
C ILE A 9 2.16 9.79 2.75
N LEU A 10 1.23 9.10 2.08
CA LEU A 10 0.37 9.68 1.04
C LEU A 10 -0.88 10.37 1.60
N GLU A 11 -1.16 10.22 2.90
CA GLU A 11 -2.33 10.83 3.52
C GLU A 11 -2.14 12.36 3.66
N PRO A 12 -3.17 13.17 3.37
CA PRO A 12 -3.11 14.62 3.57
C PRO A 12 -3.24 14.98 5.07
N THR A 13 -2.31 14.51 5.90
CA THR A 13 -2.37 14.63 7.37
C THR A 13 -2.41 16.07 7.86
N GLU A 14 -1.69 16.99 7.20
CA GLU A 14 -1.75 18.43 7.54
C GLU A 14 -3.17 18.98 7.36
N LYS A 15 -3.84 18.61 6.26
CA LYS A 15 -5.20 19.08 5.99
C LYS A 15 -6.21 18.49 6.96
N LEU A 16 -6.08 17.21 7.29
CA LEU A 16 -6.92 16.54 8.29
C LEU A 16 -6.74 17.17 9.68
N LYS A 17 -5.52 17.58 10.03
CA LYS A 17 -5.22 18.25 11.29
C LYS A 17 -5.84 19.65 11.35
N GLU A 18 -5.80 20.43 10.27
CA GLU A 18 -6.52 21.71 10.17
C GLU A 18 -8.02 21.51 10.44
N MET A 19 -8.65 20.57 9.72
CA MET A 19 -10.08 20.27 9.88
C MET A 19 -10.43 19.83 11.31
N GLU A 20 -9.55 19.06 11.96
CA GLU A 20 -9.74 18.63 13.34
C GLU A 20 -9.66 19.80 14.33
N LEU A 21 -8.70 20.72 14.14
CA LEU A 21 -8.55 21.92 14.98
C LEU A 21 -9.70 22.92 14.78
N ASP A 22 -10.24 23.01 13.57
CA ASP A 22 -11.38 23.86 13.22
C ASP A 22 -12.73 23.25 13.67
N GLY A 23 -12.73 22.02 14.18
CA GLY A 23 -13.93 21.30 14.63
C GLY A 23 -14.80 20.74 13.49
N ASP A 24 -14.31 20.75 12.25
CA ASP A 24 -14.99 20.17 11.09
C ASP A 24 -14.77 18.65 11.02
N TYR A 25 -15.42 17.94 11.95
CA TYR A 25 -15.31 16.48 12.03
C TYR A 25 -16.00 15.76 10.86
N THR A 26 -16.95 16.43 10.18
CA THR A 26 -17.65 15.86 9.02
C THR A 26 -16.72 15.78 7.83
N SER A 27 -16.06 16.88 7.46
CA SER A 27 -15.10 16.87 6.35
C SER A 27 -13.90 16.00 6.65
N ARG A 28 -13.40 16.02 7.91
CA ARG A 28 -12.31 15.14 8.36
C ARG A 28 -12.66 13.67 8.15
N LEU A 29 -13.85 13.24 8.58
CA LEU A 29 -14.29 11.85 8.40
C LEU A 29 -14.47 11.50 6.91
N ALA A 30 -15.13 12.36 6.14
CA ALA A 30 -15.36 12.13 4.72
C ALA A 30 -14.04 11.98 3.95
N LEU A 31 -13.06 12.86 4.17
CA LEU A 31 -11.78 12.81 3.48
C LEU A 31 -10.97 11.57 3.86
N THR A 32 -11.00 11.16 5.13
CA THR A 32 -10.34 9.92 5.58
C THR A 32 -10.96 8.67 4.96
N GLU A 33 -12.28 8.63 4.81
CA GLU A 33 -12.95 7.49 4.14
C GLU A 33 -12.68 7.47 2.64
N GLU A 34 -12.74 8.62 1.96
CA GLU A 34 -12.40 8.76 0.55
C GLU A 34 -10.95 8.32 0.26
N PHE A 35 -10.00 8.63 1.15
CA PHE A 35 -8.61 8.22 0.98
C PHE A 35 -8.41 6.70 0.86
N LYS A 36 -9.35 5.87 1.36
CA LYS A 36 -9.27 4.41 1.22
C LYS A 36 -9.38 3.94 -0.22
N THR A 37 -10.08 4.70 -1.07
CA THR A 37 -10.32 4.39 -2.49
C THR A 37 -9.37 5.10 -3.44
N TYR A 38 -8.51 5.98 -2.93
CA TYR A 38 -7.48 6.66 -3.73
C TYR A 38 -6.54 5.65 -4.40
N PRO A 39 -5.92 6.01 -5.53
CA PRO A 39 -5.06 5.12 -6.31
C PRO A 39 -3.67 4.91 -5.69
N TRP A 40 -3.59 4.67 -4.37
CA TRP A 40 -2.34 4.38 -3.66
C TRP A 40 -1.69 3.07 -4.13
N GLN A 41 -2.46 2.16 -4.71
CA GLN A 41 -1.96 0.93 -5.34
C GLN A 41 -1.06 1.24 -6.55
N ALA A 42 -1.34 2.29 -7.31
CA ALA A 42 -0.50 2.68 -8.45
C ALA A 42 0.87 3.18 -7.97
N VAL A 43 0.90 3.94 -6.87
CA VAL A 43 2.14 4.40 -6.22
C VAL A 43 2.93 3.20 -5.65
N TRP A 44 2.24 2.24 -5.05
CA TRP A 44 2.86 1.00 -4.57
C TRP A 44 3.49 0.20 -5.72
N ASN A 45 2.77 0.04 -6.84
CA ASN A 45 3.27 -0.68 -8.00
C ASN A 45 4.53 -0.02 -8.58
N TYR A 46 4.55 1.31 -8.64
CA TYR A 46 5.74 2.05 -9.06
C TYR A 46 6.91 1.88 -8.08
N TYR A 47 6.65 1.87 -6.77
CA TYR A 47 7.67 1.56 -5.77
C TYR A 47 8.27 0.16 -5.98
N CYS A 48 7.44 -0.88 -6.20
CA CYS A 48 7.92 -2.22 -6.51
C CYS A 48 8.78 -2.24 -7.78
N TYR A 49 8.28 -1.64 -8.87
CA TYR A 49 9.01 -1.54 -10.14
C TYR A 49 10.38 -0.88 -9.99
N LYS A 50 10.45 0.24 -9.27
CA LYS A 50 11.72 0.97 -9.07
C LYS A 50 12.75 0.18 -8.26
N ASN A 51 12.30 -0.72 -7.38
CA ASN A 51 13.17 -1.54 -6.54
C ASN A 51 13.43 -2.93 -7.15
N ASP A 52 13.02 -3.17 -8.40
CA ASP A 52 13.16 -4.47 -9.08
C ASP A 52 12.47 -5.62 -8.31
N ILE A 53 11.33 -5.32 -7.69
CA ILE A 53 10.50 -6.29 -6.97
C ILE A 53 9.25 -6.59 -7.81
N PRO A 54 8.80 -7.85 -7.90
CA PRO A 54 7.59 -8.21 -8.61
C PRO A 54 6.38 -7.36 -8.17
N VAL A 55 5.61 -6.92 -9.14
CA VAL A 55 4.47 -6.03 -8.93
C VAL A 55 3.22 -6.86 -8.65
N SER A 56 2.31 -6.35 -7.82
CA SER A 56 1.02 -6.99 -7.58
C SER A 56 1.16 -8.45 -7.07
N ASN A 57 0.75 -9.43 -7.89
CA ASN A 57 0.75 -10.86 -7.57
C ASN A 57 1.86 -11.63 -8.30
N ASP A 58 2.71 -10.94 -9.07
CA ASP A 58 3.75 -11.58 -9.90
C ASP A 58 4.77 -12.33 -9.03
N PHE A 59 4.88 -11.98 -7.75
CA PHE A 59 5.72 -12.69 -6.77
C PHE A 59 5.26 -14.15 -6.54
N LEU A 60 4.01 -14.49 -6.85
CA LEU A 60 3.50 -15.86 -6.69
C LEU A 60 4.16 -16.83 -7.66
N ASP A 61 4.45 -16.40 -8.88
CA ASP A 61 5.11 -17.24 -9.89
C ASP A 61 6.53 -17.63 -9.43
N GLU A 62 7.24 -16.69 -8.79
CA GLU A 62 8.55 -16.97 -8.17
C GLU A 62 8.45 -17.94 -7.00
N ILE A 63 7.40 -17.81 -6.17
CA ILE A 63 7.16 -18.72 -5.04
C ILE A 63 6.88 -20.14 -5.54
N TRP A 64 5.99 -20.31 -6.52
CA TRP A 64 5.66 -21.63 -7.09
C TRP A 64 6.88 -22.29 -7.70
N LYS A 65 7.68 -21.53 -8.46
CA LYS A 65 8.95 -22.04 -9.02
C LYS A 65 9.89 -22.51 -7.92
N TYR A 66 10.07 -21.73 -6.87
CA TYR A 66 10.94 -22.11 -5.75
C TYR A 66 10.39 -23.32 -4.97
N GLU A 67 9.07 -23.45 -4.86
CA GLU A 67 8.42 -24.59 -4.24
C GLU A 67 8.70 -25.89 -5.00
N GLU A 68 8.54 -25.89 -6.32
CA GLU A 68 8.83 -27.04 -7.19
C GLU A 68 10.33 -27.38 -7.25
N GLU A 69 11.20 -26.40 -7.39
CA GLU A 69 12.64 -26.62 -7.61
C GLU A 69 13.40 -26.94 -6.32
N VAL A 70 12.95 -26.43 -5.18
CA VAL A 70 13.73 -26.47 -3.93
C VAL A 70 12.97 -27.10 -2.78
N LEU A 71 11.73 -26.70 -2.51
CA LEU A 71 10.99 -27.18 -1.34
C LEU A 71 10.50 -28.62 -1.51
N SER A 72 10.14 -29.03 -2.73
CA SER A 72 9.68 -30.38 -3.08
C SER A 72 10.71 -31.47 -2.74
N GLY A 73 12.00 -31.12 -2.72
CA GLY A 73 13.10 -32.04 -2.38
C GLY A 73 13.53 -31.99 -0.91
N ARG A 74 12.85 -31.24 -0.04
CA ARG A 74 13.22 -31.09 1.38
C ARG A 74 12.64 -32.16 2.31
N ASN A 75 11.85 -33.11 1.80
CA ASN A 75 11.55 -34.41 2.41
C ASN A 75 10.98 -35.38 1.38
#